data_AF-A0A1B8SCN2-F1
#
_entry.id   AF-A0A1B8SCN2-F1
#
_cell.length_a   1.000
_cell.length_b   1.000
_cell.length_c   1.000
_cell.angle_alpha   90.00
_cell.angle_beta   90.00
_cell.angle_gamma   90.00
#
_symmetry.space_group_name_H-M   'P 1'
#
loop_
_entity.id
_entity.type
_entity.pdbx_description
1 polymer ?
#
loop_
_entity_poly.entity_id
_entity_poly.type
_entity_poly.pdbx_seq_one_letter_code
_entity_poly.pdbx_strand_id
1 'polypeptide(L)'
;MTDYLYRVRITAYPDGALRPVHYLGSEEVAFLQPVPGWSPPGWKPEGNYIKMLGTSEFVWPTTNKIYRSRSTAKKRAELLESFGATAAIERSSKITWPHV
;
A
#
# COMPACT_ATOMS: atom_id res chain seq x y z
N MET A 1 -1.30 -18.34 20.46
CA MET A 1 -1.74 -16.97 20.12
C MET A 1 -0.59 -16.26 19.44
N THR A 2 -0.83 -15.35 18.50
CA THR A 2 0.23 -14.53 17.90
C THR A 2 0.67 -13.45 18.88
N ASP A 3 1.94 -13.46 19.26
CA ASP A 3 2.55 -12.49 20.16
C ASP A 3 2.73 -11.10 19.55
N TYR A 4 2.59 -10.97 18.22
CA TYR A 4 2.86 -9.74 17.48
C TYR A 4 1.81 -9.50 16.38
N LEU A 5 1.66 -8.24 16.03
CA LEU A 5 0.96 -7.79 14.83
C LEU A 5 1.97 -7.27 13.82
N TYR A 6 1.61 -7.32 12.55
CA TYR A 6 2.44 -6.85 11.44
C TYR A 6 1.65 -5.88 10.57
N ARG A 7 2.31 -4.86 10.03
CA ARG A 7 1.76 -4.01 8.97
C ARG A 7 2.77 -3.85 7.85
N VAL A 8 2.27 -3.56 6.65
CA VAL A 8 3.13 -3.27 5.49
C VAL A 8 3.04 -1.78 5.22
N ARG A 9 4.20 -1.12 5.13
CA ARG A 9 4.31 0.30 4.82
C ARG A 9 5.10 0.45 3.53
N ILE A 10 4.60 1.25 2.60
CA ILE A 10 5.37 1.67 1.43
C ILE A 10 6.33 2.77 1.88
N THR A 11 7.61 2.59 1.62
CA THR A 11 8.67 3.55 1.96
C THR A 11 9.09 4.39 0.76
N ALA A 12 8.93 3.87 -0.45
CA ALA A 12 9.12 4.60 -1.69
C ALA A 12 8.14 4.09 -2.77
N TYR A 13 7.62 5.01 -3.57
CA TYR A 13 6.86 4.70 -4.77
C TYR A 13 7.77 4.84 -6.00
N PRO A 14 7.49 4.11 -7.10
CA PRO A 14 8.23 4.30 -8.33
C PRO A 14 8.01 5.70 -8.92
N ASP A 15 8.99 6.18 -9.66
CA ASP A 15 8.95 7.52 -10.26
C ASP A 15 7.72 7.71 -11.13
N GLY A 16 7.10 8.89 -11.01
CA GLY A 16 5.88 9.24 -11.74
C GLY A 16 4.60 8.58 -11.24
N ALA A 17 4.65 7.67 -10.26
CA ALA A 17 3.45 7.02 -9.73
C ALA A 17 2.58 7.96 -8.88
N LEU A 18 3.22 8.90 -8.19
CA LEU A 18 2.56 9.89 -7.36
C LEU A 18 2.93 11.30 -7.82
N ARG A 19 2.00 12.24 -7.63
CA ARG A 19 2.21 13.68 -7.78
C ARG A 19 1.92 14.41 -6.46
N PRO A 20 2.63 15.49 -6.15
CA PRO A 20 2.32 16.32 -4.99
C PRO A 20 0.95 16.99 -5.17
N VAL A 21 0.21 17.08 -4.07
CA VAL A 21 -0.97 17.93 -3.93
C VAL A 21 -0.62 19.00 -2.92
N HIS A 22 -0.78 20.26 -3.31
CA HIS A 22 -0.45 21.40 -2.48
C HIS A 22 -1.67 21.89 -1.70
N TYR A 23 -1.44 22.53 -0.56
CA TYR A 23 -2.50 23.27 0.12
C TYR A 23 -3.02 24.40 -0.79
N LEU A 24 -4.32 24.70 -0.69
CA LEU A 24 -4.94 25.73 -1.51
C LEU A 24 -4.23 27.08 -1.30
N GLY A 25 -3.65 27.63 -2.37
CA GLY A 25 -2.93 28.91 -2.33
C GLY A 25 -1.51 28.84 -1.74
N SER A 26 -0.93 27.65 -1.58
CA SER A 26 0.43 27.45 -1.06
C SER A 26 1.24 26.54 -1.99
N GLU A 27 2.56 26.70 -1.99
CA GLU A 27 3.51 25.76 -2.59
C GLU A 27 3.83 24.57 -1.66
N GLU A 28 3.34 24.60 -0.42
CA GLU A 28 3.52 23.51 0.54
C GLU A 28 2.72 22.27 0.12
N VAL A 29 3.41 21.12 0.09
CA VAL A 29 2.81 19.82 -0.27
C VAL A 29 1.99 19.28 0.91
N ALA A 30 0.68 19.19 0.74
CA ALA A 30 -0.24 18.62 1.71
C ALA A 30 -0.16 17.09 1.76
N PHE A 31 -0.18 16.43 0.59
CA PHE A 31 -0.04 14.98 0.48
C PHE A 31 0.37 14.57 -0.94
N LEU A 32 0.76 13.31 -1.10
CA LEU A 32 1.02 12.70 -2.40
C LEU A 32 -0.23 11.94 -2.86
N GLN A 33 -0.61 12.12 -4.13
CA GLN A 33 -1.73 11.39 -4.72
C GLN A 33 -1.28 10.57 -5.94
N PRO A 34 -1.91 9.42 -6.23
CA PRO A 34 -1.68 8.69 -7.46
C PRO A 34 -1.87 9.56 -8.71
N VAL A 35 -1.01 9.37 -9.71
CA VAL A 35 -1.14 10.01 -11.02
C VAL A 35 -2.21 9.27 -11.85
N PRO A 36 -3.27 9.95 -12.32
CA PRO A 36 -4.27 9.32 -13.18
C PRO A 36 -3.65 8.69 -14.43
N GLY A 37 -4.09 7.49 -14.78
CA GLY A 37 -3.55 6.73 -15.93
C GLY A 37 -2.16 6.10 -15.73
N TRP A 38 -1.47 6.38 -14.61
CA TRP A 38 -0.22 5.69 -14.30
C TRP A 38 -0.51 4.21 -14.00
N SER A 39 0.35 3.32 -14.49
CA SER A 39 0.33 1.90 -14.14
C SER A 39 1.74 1.32 -14.15
N PRO A 40 2.00 0.26 -13.36
CA PRO A 40 3.28 -0.43 -13.42
C PRO A 40 3.57 -0.98 -14.83
N PRO A 41 4.83 -1.06 -15.27
CA PRO A 41 5.18 -1.59 -16.59
C PRO A 41 4.60 -2.99 -16.83
N GLY A 42 3.89 -3.16 -17.94
CA GLY A 42 3.26 -4.43 -18.31
C GLY A 42 2.02 -4.80 -17.51
N TRP A 43 1.59 -3.96 -16.57
CA TRP A 43 0.35 -4.18 -15.83
C TRP A 43 -0.87 -3.97 -16.74
N LYS A 44 -1.88 -4.83 -16.55
CA LYS A 44 -3.20 -4.70 -17.16
C LYS A 44 -4.25 -5.24 -16.18
N PRO A 45 -5.50 -4.74 -16.22
CA PRO A 45 -6.57 -5.31 -15.42
C PRO A 45 -6.86 -6.75 -15.90
N GLU A 46 -6.94 -7.70 -14.98
CA GLU A 46 -7.18 -9.12 -15.28
C GLU A 46 -8.38 -9.70 -14.51
N GLY A 47 -9.00 -10.74 -15.06
CA GLY A 47 -10.13 -11.42 -14.45
C GLY A 47 -11.31 -10.49 -14.16
N ASN A 48 -11.75 -10.44 -12.90
CA ASN A 48 -12.89 -9.63 -12.45
C ASN A 48 -12.51 -8.21 -12.00
N TYR A 49 -11.31 -7.71 -12.30
CA TYR A 49 -10.80 -6.43 -11.79
C TYR A 49 -11.77 -5.26 -12.02
N ILE A 50 -12.19 -5.06 -13.28
CA ILE A 50 -13.10 -3.96 -13.65
C ILE A 50 -14.45 -4.10 -12.94
N LYS A 51 -14.96 -5.33 -12.79
CA LYS A 51 -16.20 -5.58 -12.05
C LYS A 51 -16.08 -5.25 -10.56
N MET A 52 -14.90 -5.47 -9.96
CA MET A 52 -14.66 -5.23 -8.54
C MET A 52 -14.37 -3.77 -8.21
N LEU A 53 -13.65 -3.06 -9.09
CA LEU A 53 -13.16 -1.71 -8.83
C LEU A 53 -13.87 -0.63 -9.66
N GLY A 54 -14.67 -1.01 -10.64
CA GLY A 54 -15.40 -0.08 -11.51
C GLY A 54 -14.50 0.70 -12.48
N THR A 55 -13.23 0.32 -12.61
CA THR A 55 -12.26 1.01 -13.46
C THR A 55 -11.26 0.02 -14.07
N SER A 56 -10.73 0.37 -15.25
CA SER A 56 -9.59 -0.29 -15.88
C SER A 56 -8.24 0.32 -15.47
N GLU A 57 -8.25 1.44 -14.76
CA GLU A 57 -7.05 2.10 -14.27
C GLU A 57 -6.42 1.33 -13.11
N PHE A 58 -5.11 1.48 -12.95
CA PHE A 58 -4.40 0.88 -11.84
C PHE A 58 -4.75 1.57 -10.52
N VAL A 59 -5.24 0.79 -9.57
CA VAL A 59 -5.51 1.21 -8.19
C VAL A 59 -4.48 0.57 -7.27
N TRP A 60 -3.69 1.40 -6.59
CA TRP A 60 -2.73 0.94 -5.59
C TRP A 60 -3.42 0.11 -4.49
N PRO A 61 -2.90 -1.07 -4.13
CA PRO A 61 -3.45 -1.84 -3.02
C PRO A 61 -3.31 -1.11 -1.68
N THR A 62 -4.37 -1.07 -0.87
CA THR A 62 -4.37 -0.40 0.44
C THR A 62 -3.37 -1.01 1.43
N THR A 63 -2.71 -0.17 2.24
CA THR A 63 -1.73 -0.58 3.26
C THR A 63 -2.25 -0.50 4.69
N ASN A 64 -3.53 -0.13 4.89
CA ASN A 64 -4.12 0.11 6.22
C ASN A 64 -4.45 -1.20 6.98
N LYS A 65 -4.16 -2.36 6.39
CA LYS A 65 -4.47 -3.67 6.97
C LYS A 65 -3.40 -4.11 7.96
N ILE A 66 -3.85 -4.59 9.12
CA ILE A 66 -3.01 -5.25 10.12
C ILE A 66 -3.09 -6.77 9.92
N TYR A 67 -1.95 -7.43 10.01
CA TYR A 67 -1.79 -8.87 9.83
C TYR A 67 -1.38 -9.53 11.14
N ARG A 68 -2.00 -10.67 11.46
CA ARG A 68 -1.54 -11.53 12.56
C ARG A 68 -0.34 -12.39 12.16
N SER A 69 -0.19 -12.69 10.87
CA SER A 69 0.91 -13.51 10.36
C SER A 69 1.94 -12.68 9.59
N ARG A 70 3.23 -12.88 9.92
CA ARG A 70 4.35 -12.28 9.20
C ARG A 70 4.42 -12.74 7.74
N SER A 71 4.10 -14.00 7.45
CA SER A 71 4.14 -14.52 6.08
C SER A 71 3.03 -13.94 5.20
N THR A 72 1.85 -13.68 5.77
CA THR A 72 0.76 -12.98 5.07
C THR A 72 1.12 -11.52 4.80
N ALA A 73 1.75 -10.83 5.77
CA ALA A 73 2.29 -9.49 5.54
C ALA A 73 3.36 -9.50 4.43
N LYS A 74 4.22 -10.53 4.40
CA LYS A 74 5.24 -10.69 3.36
C LYS A 74 4.64 -10.79 1.96
N LYS A 75 3.60 -11.61 1.77
CA LYS A 75 2.91 -11.70 0.46
C LYS A 75 2.35 -10.35 0.00
N ARG A 76 1.89 -9.52 0.94
CA ARG A 76 1.43 -8.16 0.61
C ARG A 76 2.58 -7.24 0.22
N ALA A 77 3.71 -7.31 0.91
CA ALA A 77 4.92 -6.57 0.55
C ALA A 77 5.42 -6.98 -0.86
N GLU A 78 5.54 -8.28 -1.11
CA GLU A 78 5.96 -8.84 -2.42
C GLU A 78 5.01 -8.39 -3.56
N LEU A 79 3.70 -8.32 -3.30
CA LEU A 79 2.74 -7.77 -4.27
C LEU A 79 3.01 -6.29 -4.57
N LEU A 80 3.26 -5.47 -3.54
CA LEU A 80 3.55 -4.04 -3.74
C LEU A 80 4.88 -3.84 -4.47
N GLU A 81 5.88 -4.65 -4.14
CA GLU A 81 7.19 -4.67 -4.81
C GLU A 81 7.08 -5.10 -6.27
N SER A 82 6.19 -6.03 -6.60
CA SER A 82 5.91 -6.40 -8.00
C SER A 82 5.35 -5.25 -8.85
N PHE A 83 4.80 -4.21 -8.20
CA PHE A 83 4.34 -2.99 -8.86
C PHE A 83 5.39 -1.87 -8.88
N GLY A 84 6.61 -2.15 -8.43
CA GLY A 84 7.74 -1.21 -8.42
C GLY A 84 7.86 -0.35 -7.16
N ALA A 85 7.04 -0.58 -6.12
CA ALA A 85 7.19 0.12 -4.85
C ALA A 85 8.25 -0.55 -3.96
N THR A 86 8.81 0.21 -3.02
CA THR A 86 9.62 -0.34 -1.93
C THR A 86 8.74 -0.48 -0.69
N ALA A 87 8.68 -1.68 -0.11
CA ALA A 87 7.83 -1.96 1.05
C ALA A 87 8.65 -2.45 2.26
N ALA A 88 8.23 -2.02 3.45
CA ALA A 88 8.76 -2.49 4.72
C ALA A 88 7.67 -3.21 5.51
N ILE A 89 8.03 -4.32 6.15
CA ILE A 89 7.15 -5.02 7.10
C ILE A 89 7.53 -4.55 8.50
N GLU A 90 6.61 -3.84 9.14
CA GLU A 90 6.77 -3.40 10.52
C GLU A 90 6.11 -4.41 11.46
N ARG A 91 6.74 -4.64 12.62
CA ARG A 91 6.24 -5.52 13.68
C ARG A 91 5.86 -4.65 14.87
N SER A 92 4.70 -4.91 15.48
CA SER A 92 4.30 -4.26 16.72
C SER A 92 5.22 -4.65 17.89
N SER A 93 5.11 -3.93 19.00
CA SER A 93 5.51 -4.46 20.31
C SER A 93 4.76 -5.78 20.60
N LYS A 94 5.29 -6.56 21.54
CA LYS A 94 4.61 -7.79 21.99
C LYS A 94 3.22 -7.43 22.52
N ILE A 95 2.20 -8.13 22.03
CA ILE A 95 0.81 -7.94 22.48
C ILE A 95 0.72 -8.44 23.93
N THR A 96 0.21 -7.57 24.81
CA THR A 96 -0.08 -7.90 26.20
C THR A 96 -1.56 -7.64 26.47
N TRP A 97 -2.25 -8.63 27.02
CA TRP A 97 -3.63 -8.46 27.48
C TRP A 97 -3.59 -8.24 29.01
N PRO A 98 -4.26 -7.21 29.54
CA PRO A 98 -4.39 -7.06 30.98
C PRO A 98 -5.17 -8.26 31.54
N HIS A 99 -4.78 -8.71 32.73
CA HIS A 99 -5.59 -9.67 33.48
C HIS A 99 -6.86 -8.94 33.92
N VAL A 100 -8.02 -9.48 33.54
CA VAL A 100 -9.34 -9.02 34.00
C VAL A 100 -9.60 -9.56 35.39
#